data_AF-A0A7V4W8N3-F1
#
_entry.id   AF-A0A7V4W8N3-F1
#
_cell.length_a   1.000
_cell.length_b   1.000
_cell.length_c   1.000
_cell.angle_alpha   90.00
_cell.angle_beta   90.00
_cell.angle_gamma   90.00
#
_symmetry.space_group_name_H-M   'P 1'
#
loop_
_entity.id
_entity.type
_entity.pdbx_description
1 polymer ?
#
loop_
_entity_poly.entity_id
_entity_poly.type
_entity_poly.pdbx_seq_one_letter_code
_entity_poly.pdbx_strand_id
1 'polypeptide(L)'
;MSHGCAGFLFSLPSTLLLRCVRIASVFIVVVVIATTLPSFATVALAAPSQDNVRVFLQSITGEWIGVCRQSTNGELAEDKYFHAMVKQVDASTFDTKFEYYRLENGAPLHIGTSCVTTIIGPDGTVSNKIKGQGTVLVENKPKQQQHDLLEVIKLTGDNKLEGSGSGSISVSGMPLGIGKNGKIKSSKSEWTLTNNVLTIHQTIKATFKVLFFGKSFDVVAHYTATRGSDVASLMNRAIQSASKTSSLN
;
A
#
# COMPACT_ATOMS: atom_id res chain seq x y z
N MET A 1 9.25 34.73 34.77
CA MET A 1 10.57 35.24 34.34
C MET A 1 11.38 34.01 33.93
N SER A 2 11.59 33.81 32.63
CA SER A 2 12.91 33.86 31.95
C SER A 2 13.92 32.86 32.55
N HIS A 3 14.68 32.03 31.84
CA HIS A 3 14.94 31.67 30.45
C HIS A 3 15.69 30.32 30.50
N GLY A 4 15.75 29.56 29.40
CA GLY A 4 16.62 28.38 29.34
C GLY A 4 16.43 27.48 28.13
N CYS A 5 16.39 28.07 26.94
CA CYS A 5 16.33 27.38 25.66
C CYS A 5 17.74 26.89 25.29
N ALA A 6 17.98 25.58 25.30
CA ALA A 6 19.17 24.97 24.72
C ALA A 6 18.81 24.45 23.32
N GLY A 7 19.20 25.22 22.30
CA GLY A 7 19.05 24.86 20.90
C GLY A 7 20.08 23.83 20.47
N PHE A 8 19.61 22.72 19.90
CA PHE A 8 20.44 21.86 19.07
C PHE A 8 20.27 22.26 17.61
N LEU A 9 21.32 22.92 17.09
CA LEU A 9 21.57 23.17 15.69
C LEU A 9 21.86 21.85 14.98
N PHE A 10 21.00 21.42 14.06
CA PHE A 10 21.41 20.45 13.06
C PHE A 10 22.11 21.17 11.92
N SER A 11 23.43 20.96 11.89
CA SER A 11 24.34 21.25 10.80
C SER A 11 23.88 20.53 9.52
N LEU A 12 23.61 21.30 8.46
CA LEU A 12 23.51 20.77 7.10
C LEU A 12 24.94 20.58 6.56
N PRO A 13 25.30 19.41 5.98
CA PRO A 13 26.56 19.28 5.30
C PRO A 13 26.52 20.09 4.00
N SER A 14 27.19 21.24 4.05
CA SER A 14 27.64 22.03 2.91
C SER A 14 28.72 21.28 2.14
N THR A 15 28.35 20.56 1.08
CA THR A 15 29.28 20.25 -0.02
C THR A 15 28.55 20.32 -1.35
N LEU A 16 28.36 21.55 -1.81
CA LEU A 16 28.39 21.90 -3.23
C LEU A 16 29.82 21.65 -3.73
N LEU A 17 29.99 20.71 -4.65
CA LEU A 17 31.15 20.70 -5.53
C LEU A 17 30.67 20.47 -6.95
N LEU A 18 30.63 21.58 -7.69
CA LEU A 18 30.67 21.63 -9.14
C LEU A 18 31.72 20.63 -9.66
N ARG A 19 31.30 19.72 -10.53
CA ARG A 19 32.16 19.23 -11.61
C ARG A 19 31.38 19.28 -12.92
N CYS A 20 31.58 20.37 -13.65
CA CYS A 20 31.49 20.40 -15.10
C CYS A 20 32.41 19.30 -15.65
N VAL A 21 31.86 18.33 -16.37
CA VAL A 21 32.62 17.47 -17.28
C VAL A 21 31.82 17.36 -18.58
N ARG A 22 32.30 18.10 -19.59
CA ARG A 22 32.02 17.83 -21.00
C ARG A 22 32.95 16.69 -21.43
N ILE A 23 32.40 15.54 -21.82
CA ILE A 23 33.06 14.50 -22.65
C ILE A 23 31.90 13.91 -23.48
N ALA A 24 31.72 14.32 -24.73
CA ALA A 24 32.39 13.79 -25.93
C ALA A 24 31.97 12.34 -26.26
N SER A 25 31.42 12.23 -27.46
CA SER A 25 30.94 11.08 -28.22
C SER A 25 31.74 9.79 -28.05
N VAL A 26 31.05 8.67 -27.83
CA VAL A 26 31.48 7.36 -28.32
C VAL A 26 30.25 6.61 -28.82
N PHE A 27 30.16 6.49 -30.15
CA PHE A 27 29.33 5.48 -30.83
C PHE A 27 29.96 4.12 -30.56
N ILE A 28 29.22 3.20 -29.94
CA ILE A 28 29.55 1.77 -29.95
C ILE A 28 28.50 1.08 -30.81
N VAL A 29 28.92 0.69 -32.00
CA VAL A 29 28.23 -0.26 -32.85
C VAL A 29 28.39 -1.63 -32.21
N VAL A 30 27.36 -2.12 -31.52
CA VAL A 30 27.29 -3.51 -31.07
C VAL A 30 26.69 -4.32 -32.22
N VAL A 31 27.54 -5.10 -32.89
CA VAL A 31 27.12 -6.16 -33.82
C VAL A 31 26.55 -7.30 -32.96
N VAL A 32 25.22 -7.41 -32.91
CA VAL A 32 24.54 -8.54 -32.28
C VAL A 32 24.48 -9.68 -33.28
N ILE A 33 25.23 -10.74 -33.00
CA ILE A 33 25.16 -12.03 -33.69
C ILE A 33 23.78 -12.63 -33.39
N ALA A 34 22.96 -12.79 -34.42
CA ALA A 34 21.65 -13.41 -34.34
C ALA A 34 21.78 -14.92 -34.11
N THR A 35 21.77 -15.34 -32.84
CA THR A 35 21.47 -16.73 -32.47
C THR A 35 19.95 -16.88 -32.42
N THR A 36 19.38 -17.65 -33.34
CA THR A 36 17.98 -18.05 -33.38
C THR A 36 17.62 -18.84 -32.12
N LEU A 37 17.08 -18.16 -31.11
CA LEU A 37 16.43 -18.80 -29.98
C LEU A 37 15.15 -19.49 -30.47
N PRO A 38 14.86 -20.73 -30.03
CA PRO A 38 13.59 -21.36 -30.33
C PRO A 38 12.46 -20.50 -29.76
N SER A 39 11.58 -20.03 -30.64
CA SER A 39 10.36 -19.33 -30.28
C SER A 39 9.45 -20.30 -29.54
N PHE A 40 9.54 -20.31 -28.21
CA PHE A 40 8.48 -20.88 -27.40
C PHE A 40 7.26 -20.00 -27.65
N ALA A 41 6.31 -20.53 -28.42
CA ALA A 41 5.00 -19.90 -28.57
C ALA A 41 4.39 -19.81 -27.17
N THR A 42 4.44 -18.62 -26.59
CA THR A 42 3.69 -18.30 -25.39
C THR A 42 2.24 -18.50 -25.78
N VAL A 43 1.63 -19.60 -25.33
CA VAL A 43 0.18 -19.79 -25.43
C VAL A 43 -0.42 -18.63 -24.65
N ALA A 44 -0.89 -17.61 -25.36
CA ALA A 44 -1.55 -16.48 -24.75
C ALA A 44 -2.80 -17.04 -24.06
N LEU A 45 -2.80 -17.07 -22.72
CA LEU A 45 -4.02 -17.35 -21.98
C LEU A 45 -5.09 -16.38 -22.49
N ALA A 46 -6.25 -16.93 -22.86
CA ALA A 46 -7.40 -16.11 -23.22
C ALA A 46 -7.62 -15.06 -22.12
N ALA A 47 -7.85 -13.81 -22.53
CA ALA A 47 -8.13 -12.75 -21.58
C ALA A 47 -9.31 -13.18 -20.69
N PRO A 48 -9.17 -13.09 -19.35
CA PRO A 48 -10.24 -13.51 -18.46
C PRO A 48 -11.52 -12.72 -18.75
N SER A 49 -12.66 -13.41 -18.80
CA SER A 49 -13.94 -12.79 -19.07
C SER A 49 -14.40 -11.93 -17.89
N GLN A 50 -15.31 -10.99 -18.16
CA GLN A 50 -15.97 -10.17 -17.14
C GLN A 50 -16.59 -11.03 -16.01
N ASP A 51 -17.09 -12.22 -16.36
CA ASP A 51 -17.71 -13.14 -15.40
C ASP A 51 -16.71 -13.71 -14.40
N ASN A 52 -15.49 -14.06 -14.85
CA ASN A 52 -14.46 -14.60 -13.94
C ASN A 52 -14.07 -13.58 -12.87
N VAL A 53 -13.92 -12.32 -13.27
CA VAL A 53 -13.59 -11.24 -12.33
C VAL A 53 -14.73 -10.96 -11.36
N ARG A 54 -15.97 -10.99 -11.85
CA ARG A 54 -17.16 -10.84 -11.02
C ARG A 54 -17.27 -11.96 -9.99
N VAL A 55 -17.04 -13.21 -10.39
CA VAL A 55 -17.07 -14.38 -9.49
C VAL A 55 -16.04 -14.21 -8.37
N PHE A 56 -14.82 -13.75 -8.67
CA PHE A 56 -13.83 -13.43 -7.64
C PHE A 56 -14.31 -12.32 -6.68
N LEU A 57 -14.83 -11.21 -7.20
CA LEU A 57 -15.30 -10.10 -6.35
C LEU A 57 -16.52 -10.50 -5.49
N GLN A 58 -17.39 -11.36 -6.02
CA GLN A 58 -18.50 -11.95 -5.27
C GLN A 58 -18.00 -12.89 -4.18
N SER A 59 -16.96 -13.69 -4.44
CA SER A 59 -16.41 -14.62 -3.44
C SER A 59 -15.77 -13.92 -2.25
N ILE A 60 -15.37 -12.65 -2.40
CA ILE A 60 -14.86 -11.80 -1.31
C ILE A 60 -15.93 -10.90 -0.67
N THR A 61 -17.17 -10.89 -1.15
CA THR A 61 -18.26 -10.10 -0.55
C THR A 61 -18.53 -10.55 0.89
N GLY A 62 -18.83 -9.63 1.80
CA GLY A 62 -19.08 -9.87 3.23
C GLY A 62 -18.05 -9.21 4.15
N GLU A 63 -18.03 -9.66 5.41
CA GLU A 63 -17.17 -9.12 6.47
C GLU A 63 -15.89 -9.94 6.65
N TRP A 64 -14.80 -9.23 6.89
CA TRP A 64 -13.45 -9.74 7.06
C TRP A 64 -12.75 -9.03 8.19
N ILE A 65 -12.00 -9.77 9.01
CA ILE A 65 -11.06 -9.20 9.97
C ILE A 65 -9.66 -9.69 9.67
N GLY A 66 -8.66 -8.84 9.89
CA GLY A 66 -7.30 -9.19 9.52
C GLY A 66 -6.23 -8.32 10.16
N VAL A 67 -4.99 -8.65 9.80
CA VAL A 67 -3.79 -7.93 10.20
C VAL A 67 -3.12 -7.37 8.95
N CYS A 68 -2.66 -6.13 9.05
CA CYS A 68 -1.85 -5.44 8.06
C CYS A 68 -0.46 -5.22 8.66
N ARG A 69 0.54 -5.91 8.09
CA ARG A 69 1.95 -5.72 8.41
C ARG A 69 2.54 -4.80 7.37
N GLN A 70 3.10 -3.68 7.81
CA GLN A 70 3.60 -2.64 6.92
C GLN A 70 5.07 -2.36 7.19
N SER A 71 5.83 -2.03 6.15
CA SER A 71 7.16 -1.43 6.25
C SER A 71 7.25 -0.16 5.42
N THR A 72 8.17 0.72 5.79
CA THR A 72 8.53 1.92 5.02
C THR A 72 10.04 1.96 4.86
N ASN A 73 10.53 1.96 3.63
CA ASN A 73 11.96 1.87 3.31
C ASN A 73 12.66 0.67 3.99
N GLY A 74 11.94 -0.45 4.16
CA GLY A 74 12.43 -1.66 4.82
C GLY A 74 12.29 -1.65 6.35
N GLU A 75 11.98 -0.52 6.98
CA GLU A 75 11.74 -0.44 8.42
C GLU A 75 10.30 -0.87 8.73
N LEU A 76 10.14 -1.86 9.63
CA LEU A 76 8.83 -2.35 10.05
C LEU A 76 8.08 -1.29 10.85
N ALA A 77 6.81 -1.10 10.52
CA ALA A 77 5.87 -0.32 11.30
C ALA A 77 5.14 -1.22 12.30
N GLU A 78 4.42 -0.59 13.23
CA GLU A 78 3.48 -1.29 14.11
C GLU A 78 2.41 -2.03 13.30
N ASP A 79 2.09 -3.26 13.72
CA ASP A 79 1.00 -4.04 13.14
C ASP A 79 -0.33 -3.32 13.33
N LYS A 80 -1.10 -3.26 12.24
CA LYS A 80 -2.46 -2.73 12.26
C LYS A 80 -3.44 -3.87 12.14
N TYR A 81 -4.57 -3.74 12.82
CA TYR A 81 -5.70 -4.65 12.67
C TYR A 81 -6.75 -3.95 11.83
N PHE A 82 -7.58 -4.71 11.12
CA PHE A 82 -8.63 -4.12 10.33
C PHE A 82 -9.91 -4.94 10.32
N HIS A 83 -11.02 -4.23 10.15
CA HIS A 83 -12.30 -4.76 9.71
C HIS A 83 -12.52 -4.30 8.27
N ALA A 84 -12.77 -5.21 7.35
CA ALA A 84 -13.12 -4.91 5.97
C ALA A 84 -14.53 -5.43 5.65
N MET A 85 -15.33 -4.57 5.04
CA MET A 85 -16.69 -4.89 4.59
C MET A 85 -16.75 -4.68 3.08
N VAL A 86 -16.95 -5.76 2.34
CA VAL A 86 -17.11 -5.75 0.88
C VAL A 86 -18.59 -5.95 0.57
N LYS A 87 -19.18 -5.03 -0.21
CA LYS A 87 -20.59 -5.05 -0.60
C LYS A 87 -20.71 -4.96 -2.12
N GLN A 88 -21.45 -5.90 -2.71
CA GLN A 88 -21.91 -5.75 -4.08
C GLN A 88 -23.04 -4.70 -4.13
N VAL A 89 -22.85 -3.63 -4.91
CA VAL A 89 -23.84 -2.57 -5.10
C VAL A 89 -24.75 -2.90 -6.27
N ASP A 90 -24.16 -3.36 -7.37
CA ASP A 90 -24.86 -3.82 -8.57
C ASP A 90 -24.04 -4.89 -9.32
N ALA A 91 -24.44 -5.23 -10.54
CA ALA A 91 -23.78 -6.25 -11.37
C ALA A 91 -22.30 -5.96 -11.67
N SER A 92 -21.90 -4.69 -11.70
CA SER A 92 -20.57 -4.20 -12.09
C SER A 92 -19.86 -3.43 -10.98
N THR A 93 -20.55 -3.08 -9.90
CA THR A 93 -20.02 -2.19 -8.86
C THR A 93 -19.94 -2.87 -7.51
N PHE A 94 -18.79 -2.74 -6.85
CA PHE A 94 -18.55 -3.20 -5.48
C PHE A 94 -17.98 -2.06 -4.66
N ASP A 95 -18.46 -1.91 -3.43
CA ASP A 95 -17.89 -0.98 -2.47
C ASP A 95 -17.22 -1.76 -1.35
N THR A 96 -16.02 -1.35 -0.98
CA THR A 96 -15.28 -1.91 0.15
C THR A 96 -14.94 -0.81 1.14
N LYS A 97 -15.16 -1.07 2.43
CA LYS A 97 -14.73 -0.19 3.52
C LYS A 97 -13.76 -0.95 4.43
N PHE A 98 -12.59 -0.39 4.66
CA PHE A 98 -11.61 -0.83 5.63
C PHE A 98 -11.62 0.13 6.82
N GLU A 99 -11.77 -0.39 8.03
CA GLU A 99 -11.56 0.33 9.28
C GLU A 99 -10.31 -0.22 9.95
N TYR A 100 -9.36 0.66 10.26
CA TYR A 100 -8.06 0.29 10.79
C TYR A 100 -7.97 0.60 12.28
N TYR A 101 -7.33 -0.29 13.02
CA TYR A 101 -7.15 -0.23 14.45
C TYR A 101 -5.70 -0.52 14.81
N ARG A 102 -5.25 0.05 15.92
CA ARG A 102 -4.03 -0.39 16.63
C ARG A 102 -4.39 -0.75 18.07
N LEU A 103 -3.49 -1.44 18.75
CA LEU A 103 -3.66 -1.73 20.17
C LEU A 103 -3.09 -0.56 20.99
N GLU A 104 -3.91 0.07 21.81
CA GLU A 104 -3.46 1.09 22.76
C GLU A 104 -4.02 0.76 24.14
N ASN A 105 -3.12 0.55 25.12
CA ASN A 105 -3.48 0.18 26.50
C ASN A 105 -4.43 -1.03 26.60
N GLY A 106 -4.23 -2.04 25.75
CA GLY A 106 -5.06 -3.25 25.74
C GLY A 106 -6.42 -3.10 25.07
N ALA A 107 -6.72 -1.93 24.47
CA ALA A 107 -7.97 -1.68 23.77
C ALA A 107 -7.74 -1.37 22.28
N PRO A 108 -8.69 -1.71 21.39
CA PRO A 108 -8.68 -1.26 20.01
C PRO A 108 -8.86 0.26 19.92
N LEU A 109 -7.86 0.96 19.37
CA LEU A 109 -7.98 2.35 18.98
C LEU A 109 -8.20 2.43 17.47
N HIS A 110 -9.29 3.07 17.03
CA HIS A 110 -9.50 3.39 15.63
C HIS A 110 -8.46 4.41 15.14
N ILE A 111 -7.75 4.08 14.07
CA ILE A 111 -6.67 4.91 13.51
C ILE A 111 -6.90 5.36 12.07
N GLY A 112 -7.94 4.85 11.40
CA GLY A 112 -8.20 5.28 10.03
C GLY A 112 -9.24 4.46 9.29
N THR A 113 -9.57 4.93 8.10
CA THR A 113 -10.52 4.32 7.20
C THR A 113 -10.05 4.46 5.76
N SER A 114 -10.25 3.41 4.96
CA SER A 114 -10.15 3.48 3.49
C SER A 114 -11.43 2.94 2.86
N CYS A 115 -11.92 3.63 1.85
CA CYS A 115 -13.02 3.19 1.00
C CYS A 115 -12.49 2.91 -0.40
N VAL A 116 -12.94 1.81 -0.99
CA VAL A 116 -12.64 1.41 -2.36
C VAL A 116 -13.94 1.26 -3.10
N THR A 117 -14.11 1.98 -4.19
CA THR A 117 -15.18 1.71 -5.17
C THR A 117 -14.55 1.01 -6.35
N THR A 118 -15.04 -0.18 -6.63
CA THR A 118 -14.58 -1.09 -7.67
C THR A 118 -15.63 -1.16 -8.78
N ILE A 119 -15.23 -0.89 -10.01
CA ILE A 119 -16.10 -0.94 -11.20
C ILE A 119 -15.49 -1.92 -12.20
N ILE A 120 -16.28 -2.92 -12.61
CA ILE A 120 -15.93 -3.88 -13.66
C ILE A 120 -16.35 -3.33 -15.02
N GLY A 121 -15.36 -3.09 -15.89
CA GLY A 121 -15.56 -2.72 -17.28
C GLY A 121 -16.09 -3.87 -18.14
N PRO A 122 -16.67 -3.56 -19.31
CA PRO A 122 -17.20 -4.57 -20.23
C PRO A 122 -16.12 -5.49 -20.82
N ASP A 123 -14.86 -5.04 -20.83
CA ASP A 123 -13.69 -5.78 -21.27
C ASP A 123 -13.07 -6.66 -20.16
N GLY A 124 -13.71 -6.72 -18.98
CA GLY A 124 -13.19 -7.41 -17.80
C GLY A 124 -12.10 -6.63 -17.05
N THR A 125 -11.71 -5.44 -17.52
CA THR A 125 -10.81 -4.56 -16.76
C THR A 125 -11.52 -4.04 -15.52
N VAL A 126 -10.86 -4.06 -14.37
CA VAL A 126 -11.41 -3.51 -13.14
C VAL A 126 -10.75 -2.19 -12.81
N SER A 127 -11.54 -1.20 -12.43
CA SER A 127 -11.04 0.09 -11.94
C SER A 127 -11.40 0.26 -10.47
N ASN A 128 -10.42 0.64 -9.67
CA ASN A 128 -10.56 0.94 -8.26
C ASN A 128 -10.31 2.41 -8.02
N LYS A 129 -11.24 3.06 -7.32
CA LYS A 129 -11.04 4.38 -6.73
C LYS A 129 -10.93 4.23 -5.23
N ILE A 130 -9.76 4.53 -4.70
CA ILE A 130 -9.41 4.32 -3.29
C ILE A 130 -9.26 5.67 -2.63
N LYS A 131 -10.04 5.94 -1.58
CA LYS A 131 -9.86 7.11 -0.74
C LYS A 131 -9.65 6.67 0.68
N GLY A 132 -8.73 7.29 1.38
CA GLY A 132 -8.55 6.98 2.79
C GLY A 132 -7.99 8.13 3.59
N GLN A 133 -8.20 8.01 4.89
CA GLN A 133 -7.76 8.95 5.89
C GLN A 133 -7.41 8.20 7.17
N GLY A 134 -6.46 8.71 7.93
CA GLY A 134 -6.09 8.09 9.19
C GLY A 134 -4.91 8.79 9.86
N THR A 135 -4.34 8.12 10.83
CA THR A 135 -3.22 8.61 11.62
C THR A 135 -1.98 7.79 11.32
N VAL A 136 -0.87 8.47 11.05
CA VAL A 136 0.47 7.89 10.95
C VAL A 136 1.35 8.44 12.06
N LEU A 137 2.34 7.67 12.48
CA LEU A 137 3.35 8.14 13.45
C LEU A 137 4.55 8.67 12.68
N VAL A 138 4.91 9.93 12.96
CA VAL A 138 6.14 10.56 12.48
C VAL A 138 6.90 11.01 13.70
N GLU A 139 8.10 10.48 13.91
CA GLU A 139 8.90 10.72 15.13
C GLU A 139 8.07 10.44 16.40
N ASN A 140 7.33 9.33 16.40
CA ASN A 140 6.41 8.91 17.47
C ASN A 140 5.27 9.90 17.78
N LYS A 141 5.02 10.88 16.90
CA LYS A 141 3.90 11.82 17.03
C LYS A 141 2.82 11.51 16.01
N PRO A 142 1.54 11.48 16.42
CA PRO A 142 0.44 11.26 15.50
C PRO A 142 0.30 12.43 14.53
N LYS A 143 0.19 12.12 13.23
CA LYS A 143 -0.06 13.05 12.14
C LYS A 143 -1.21 12.52 11.29
N GLN A 144 -2.10 13.41 10.86
CA GLN A 144 -3.21 13.01 10.00
C GLN A 144 -2.71 12.80 8.57
N GLN A 145 -3.09 11.68 7.98
CA GLN A 145 -2.80 11.30 6.60
C GLN A 145 -4.10 11.25 5.81
N GLN A 146 -4.07 11.67 4.56
CA GLN A 146 -5.13 11.42 3.57
C GLN A 146 -4.51 10.90 2.27
N HIS A 147 -5.22 10.05 1.54
CA HIS A 147 -4.81 9.57 0.23
C HIS A 147 -6.00 9.41 -0.72
N ASP A 148 -5.72 9.54 -2.00
CA ASP A 148 -6.64 9.27 -3.12
C ASP A 148 -5.84 8.55 -4.21
N LEU A 149 -6.22 7.32 -4.55
CA LEU A 149 -5.57 6.48 -5.56
C LEU A 149 -6.59 6.01 -6.60
N LEU A 150 -6.10 5.90 -7.83
CA LEU A 150 -6.75 5.18 -8.91
C LEU A 150 -5.89 3.97 -9.27
N GLU A 151 -6.52 2.81 -9.36
CA GLU A 151 -5.87 1.55 -9.67
C GLU A 151 -6.65 0.81 -10.76
N VAL A 152 -5.93 0.16 -11.66
CA VAL A 152 -6.47 -0.74 -12.66
C VAL A 152 -6.05 -2.14 -12.30
N ILE A 153 -7.02 -3.04 -12.19
CA ILE A 153 -6.86 -4.43 -11.75
C ILE A 153 -7.22 -5.39 -12.87
N LYS A 154 -6.47 -6.48 -12.96
CA LYS A 154 -6.69 -7.59 -13.89
C LYS A 154 -6.64 -8.91 -13.15
N LEU A 155 -7.47 -9.86 -13.57
CA LEU A 155 -7.35 -11.24 -13.14
C LEU A 155 -6.16 -11.87 -13.86
N THR A 156 -5.24 -12.46 -13.10
CA THR A 156 -4.03 -13.12 -13.63
C THR A 156 -4.02 -14.63 -13.33
N GLY A 157 -5.02 -15.12 -12.61
CA GLY A 157 -5.29 -16.54 -12.38
C GLY A 157 -6.62 -16.73 -11.65
N ASP A 158 -7.05 -17.98 -11.45
CA ASP A 158 -8.41 -18.32 -10.98
C ASP A 158 -8.83 -17.65 -9.67
N ASN A 159 -7.88 -17.32 -8.80
CA ASN A 159 -8.12 -16.63 -7.54
C ASN A 159 -7.11 -15.51 -7.29
N LYS A 160 -6.64 -14.86 -8.36
CA LYS A 160 -5.57 -13.86 -8.27
C LYS A 160 -5.91 -12.61 -9.09
N LEU A 161 -5.99 -11.47 -8.41
CA LEU A 161 -6.07 -10.15 -9.03
C LEU A 161 -4.75 -9.41 -8.86
N GLU A 162 -4.28 -8.75 -9.91
CA GLU A 162 -3.12 -7.86 -9.88
C GLU A 162 -3.52 -6.45 -10.30
N GLY A 163 -3.18 -5.48 -9.46
CA GLY A 163 -3.48 -4.07 -9.60
C GLY A 163 -2.24 -3.24 -9.86
N SER A 164 -2.41 -2.16 -10.64
CA SER A 164 -1.43 -1.10 -10.76
C SER A 164 -2.08 0.26 -10.80
N GLY A 165 -1.50 1.25 -10.12
CA GLY A 165 -2.16 2.53 -9.89
C GLY A 165 -1.22 3.69 -9.58
N SER A 166 -1.83 4.86 -9.41
CA SER A 166 -1.15 6.08 -8.99
C SER A 166 -2.13 6.99 -8.25
N GLY A 167 -1.63 8.04 -7.62
CA GLY A 167 -2.50 8.91 -6.85
C GLY A 167 -1.78 10.02 -6.09
N SER A 168 -2.42 10.47 -5.02
CA SER A 168 -1.93 11.51 -4.13
C SER A 168 -1.99 11.06 -2.68
N ILE A 169 -1.10 11.63 -1.88
CA ILE A 169 -1.04 11.43 -0.44
C ILE A 169 -0.65 12.73 0.22
N SER A 170 -1.22 13.00 1.39
CA SER A 170 -0.83 14.13 2.22
C SER A 170 -0.71 13.71 3.67
N VAL A 171 0.20 14.35 4.38
CA VAL A 171 0.44 14.19 5.82
C VAL A 171 0.48 15.59 6.44
N SER A 172 -0.47 15.87 7.33
CA SER A 172 -0.60 17.18 7.97
C SER A 172 0.48 17.39 9.03
N GLY A 173 0.74 18.66 9.37
CA GLY A 173 1.63 19.01 10.50
C GLY A 173 3.10 18.64 10.31
N MET A 174 3.54 18.37 9.08
CA MET A 174 4.95 18.16 8.75
C MET A 174 5.70 19.50 8.66
N PRO A 175 6.96 19.59 9.13
CA PRO A 175 7.77 20.80 9.02
C PRO A 175 7.85 21.31 7.58
N LEU A 176 7.83 22.63 7.43
CA LEU A 176 7.96 23.31 6.13
C LEU A 176 6.94 22.85 5.06
N GLY A 177 5.84 22.23 5.48
CA GLY A 177 4.82 21.71 4.58
C GLY A 177 5.24 20.47 3.77
N ILE A 178 6.30 19.76 4.18
CA ILE A 178 6.85 18.60 3.42
C ILE A 178 5.82 17.50 3.19
N GLY A 179 4.85 17.33 4.08
CA GLY A 179 3.78 16.35 3.91
C GLY A 179 2.66 16.78 2.95
N LYS A 180 2.67 18.00 2.41
CA LYS A 180 1.66 18.46 1.45
C LYS A 180 1.99 17.97 0.04
N ASN A 181 0.96 17.75 -0.78
CA ASN A 181 1.09 17.46 -2.21
C ASN A 181 1.97 16.24 -2.55
N GLY A 182 2.00 15.23 -1.68
CA GLY A 182 2.66 13.97 -1.97
C GLY A 182 2.02 13.28 -3.18
N LYS A 183 2.85 12.67 -4.02
CA LYS A 183 2.42 11.92 -5.20
C LYS A 183 2.73 10.45 -5.03
N ILE A 184 1.75 9.60 -5.25
CA ILE A 184 1.95 8.16 -5.38
C ILE A 184 2.30 7.88 -6.84
N LYS A 185 3.58 7.63 -7.08
CA LYS A 185 4.14 7.43 -8.42
C LYS A 185 3.76 6.09 -9.01
N SER A 186 3.69 5.07 -8.15
CA SER A 186 3.24 3.74 -8.50
C SER A 186 2.63 3.09 -7.27
N SER A 187 1.51 2.42 -7.46
CA SER A 187 0.95 1.42 -6.56
C SER A 187 0.92 0.11 -7.33
N LYS A 188 1.28 -0.99 -6.68
CA LYS A 188 1.02 -2.34 -7.15
C LYS A 188 0.27 -3.06 -6.06
N SER A 189 -0.77 -3.80 -6.41
CA SER A 189 -1.45 -4.68 -5.48
C SER A 189 -1.60 -6.07 -6.07
N GLU A 190 -1.62 -7.07 -5.20
CA GLU A 190 -1.92 -8.45 -5.54
C GLU A 190 -2.92 -8.95 -4.50
N TRP A 191 -4.05 -9.48 -4.95
CA TRP A 191 -5.08 -10.03 -4.10
C TRP A 191 -5.22 -11.50 -4.41
N THR A 192 -5.21 -12.33 -3.37
CA THR A 192 -5.47 -13.77 -3.53
C THR A 192 -6.47 -14.26 -2.49
N LEU A 193 -7.33 -15.19 -2.90
CA LEU A 193 -8.23 -15.89 -2.01
C LEU A 193 -7.89 -17.39 -2.06
N THR A 194 -7.42 -17.94 -0.94
CA THR A 194 -7.08 -19.37 -0.84
C THR A 194 -7.57 -19.91 0.49
N ASN A 195 -8.28 -21.03 0.49
CA ASN A 195 -8.80 -21.67 1.70
C ASN A 195 -9.56 -20.70 2.63
N ASN A 196 -10.37 -19.81 2.03
CA ASN A 196 -11.14 -18.78 2.75
C ASN A 196 -10.26 -17.77 3.54
N VAL A 197 -9.00 -17.63 3.16
CA VAL A 197 -8.08 -16.59 3.63
C VAL A 197 -7.84 -15.62 2.48
N LEU A 198 -8.20 -14.35 2.72
CA LEU A 198 -7.92 -13.25 1.79
C LEU A 198 -6.54 -12.69 2.13
N THR A 199 -5.64 -12.66 1.15
CA THR A 199 -4.36 -11.97 1.28
C THR A 199 -4.27 -10.85 0.26
N ILE A 200 -3.69 -9.73 0.70
CA ILE A 200 -3.41 -8.59 -0.18
C ILE A 200 -1.95 -8.22 0.05
N HIS A 201 -1.17 -8.17 -1.02
CA HIS A 201 0.17 -7.61 -1.00
C HIS A 201 0.15 -6.30 -1.76
N GLN A 202 0.66 -5.23 -1.14
CA GLN A 202 0.66 -3.90 -1.73
C GLN A 202 2.04 -3.28 -1.64
N THR A 203 2.48 -2.65 -2.73
CA THR A 203 3.70 -1.84 -2.79
C THR A 203 3.36 -0.46 -3.33
N ILE A 204 3.69 0.58 -2.57
CA ILE A 204 3.42 1.98 -2.92
C ILE A 204 4.74 2.75 -2.92
N LYS A 205 4.98 3.51 -3.98
CA LYS A 205 6.06 4.50 -4.05
C LYS A 205 5.50 5.90 -3.95
N ALA A 206 5.70 6.54 -2.80
CA ALA A 206 5.24 7.89 -2.53
C ALA A 206 6.41 8.89 -2.61
N THR A 207 6.22 10.03 -3.25
CA THR A 207 7.21 11.11 -3.33
C THR A 207 6.62 12.40 -2.80
N PHE A 208 7.30 13.02 -1.84
CA PHE A 208 7.01 14.35 -1.33
C PHE A 208 8.05 15.33 -1.86
N LYS A 209 7.62 16.51 -2.32
CA LYS A 209 8.51 17.54 -2.86
C LYS A 209 8.32 18.85 -2.11
N VAL A 210 9.43 19.47 -1.72
CA VAL A 210 9.47 20.85 -1.22
C VAL A 210 10.58 21.60 -1.90
N LEU A 211 10.21 22.68 -2.60
CA LEU A 211 11.12 23.47 -3.43
C LEU A 211 11.89 22.57 -4.40
N PHE A 212 13.20 22.47 -4.25
CA PHE A 212 14.10 21.68 -5.11
C PHE A 212 14.42 20.29 -4.56
N PHE A 213 13.94 19.94 -3.35
CA PHE A 213 14.21 18.65 -2.73
C PHE A 213 13.00 17.72 -2.83
N GLY A 214 13.24 16.48 -3.25
CA GLY A 214 12.24 15.43 -3.28
C GLY A 214 12.70 14.26 -2.42
N LYS A 215 11.83 13.78 -1.53
CA LYS A 215 12.05 12.54 -0.78
C LYS A 215 11.04 11.50 -1.22
N SER A 216 11.52 10.30 -1.52
CA SER A 216 10.67 9.17 -1.88
C SER A 216 10.66 8.13 -0.75
N PHE A 217 9.56 7.43 -0.64
CA PHE A 217 9.32 6.38 0.33
C PHE A 217 8.73 5.17 -0.41
N ASP A 218 9.30 4.00 -0.14
CA ASP A 218 8.80 2.73 -0.60
C ASP A 218 8.05 2.07 0.57
N VAL A 219 6.74 1.96 0.44
CA VAL A 219 5.85 1.36 1.44
C VAL A 219 5.44 -0.01 0.95
N VAL A 220 5.63 -1.03 1.78
CA VAL A 220 5.18 -2.40 1.52
C VAL A 220 4.19 -2.79 2.59
N ALA A 221 3.05 -3.36 2.20
CA ALA A 221 2.02 -3.80 3.12
C ALA A 221 1.53 -5.20 2.75
N HIS A 222 1.39 -6.04 3.77
CA HIS A 222 0.86 -7.39 3.67
C HIS A 222 -0.36 -7.50 4.56
N TYR A 223 -1.50 -7.77 3.94
CA TYR A 223 -2.78 -7.98 4.60
C TYR A 223 -3.09 -9.47 4.59
N THR A 224 -3.57 -9.97 5.72
CA THR A 224 -4.11 -11.33 5.84
C THR A 224 -5.41 -11.24 6.62
N ALA A 225 -6.49 -11.74 6.03
CA ALA A 225 -7.82 -11.67 6.59
C ALA A 225 -8.56 -13.00 6.52
N THR A 226 -9.43 -13.20 7.50
CA THR A 226 -10.39 -14.29 7.58
C THR A 226 -11.79 -13.71 7.74
N ARG A 227 -12.82 -14.52 7.45
CA ARG A 227 -14.21 -14.13 7.68
C ARG A 227 -14.46 -13.77 9.14
N GLY A 228 -15.23 -12.71 9.36
CA GLY A 228 -15.63 -12.25 10.69
C GLY A 228 -15.73 -10.74 10.80
N SER A 229 -16.21 -10.26 11.95
CA SER A 229 -16.43 -8.83 12.24
C SER A 229 -15.86 -8.36 13.58
N ASP A 230 -15.40 -9.28 14.44
CA ASP A 230 -14.86 -8.95 15.76
C ASP A 230 -13.33 -8.77 15.74
N VAL A 231 -12.90 -7.53 15.48
CA VAL A 231 -11.48 -7.14 15.51
C VAL A 231 -10.88 -7.25 16.92
N ALA A 232 -11.67 -6.98 17.97
CA ALA A 232 -11.18 -7.01 19.34
C ALA A 232 -10.75 -8.44 19.74
N SER A 233 -11.54 -9.44 19.35
CA SER A 233 -11.19 -10.86 19.53
C SER A 233 -9.89 -11.24 18.80
N LEU A 234 -9.69 -10.74 17.56
CA LEU A 234 -8.44 -10.96 16.83
C LEU A 234 -7.22 -10.36 17.56
N MET A 235 -7.36 -9.13 18.06
CA MET A 235 -6.31 -8.44 18.80
C MET A 235 -5.96 -9.16 20.11
N ASN A 236 -6.97 -9.62 20.85
CA ASN A 236 -6.77 -10.36 22.10
C ASN A 236 -5.99 -11.67 21.88
N ARG A 237 -6.28 -12.40 20.79
CA ARG A 237 -5.52 -13.61 20.43
C ARG A 237 -4.05 -13.30 20.12
N ALA A 238 -3.77 -12.17 19.48
CA ALA A 238 -2.41 -11.74 19.18
C ALA A 238 -1.63 -11.43 20.47
N ILE A 239 -2.25 -10.73 21.44
CA ILE A 239 -1.65 -10.45 22.76
C ILE A 239 -1.30 -11.75 23.49
N GLN A 240 -2.25 -12.70 23.55
CA GLN A 240 -2.03 -13.98 24.22
C GLN A 240 -0.92 -14.82 23.57
N SER A 241 -0.81 -14.74 22.24
CA SER A 241 0.24 -15.46 21.51
C SER A 241 1.63 -14.84 21.76
N ALA A 242 1.70 -13.51 21.83
CA ALA A 242 2.93 -12.79 22.16
C ALA A 242 3.39 -13.08 23.60
N SER A 243 2.47 -13.05 24.58
CA SER A 243 2.81 -13.32 25.98
C SER A 243 3.32 -14.75 26.20
N LYS A 244 2.72 -15.74 25.53
CA LYS A 244 3.17 -17.14 25.56
C LYS A 244 4.57 -17.33 24.97
N THR A 245 4.93 -16.54 23.96
CA THR A 245 6.27 -16.60 23.34
C THR A 245 7.32 -15.97 24.25
N SER A 246 6.97 -14.91 25.00
CA SER A 246 7.87 -14.28 25.97
C SER A 246 8.12 -15.11 27.23
N SER A 247 7.20 -16.01 27.62
CA SER A 247 7.37 -16.85 28.81
C SER A 247 8.16 -18.14 28.56
N LEU A 248 8.62 -18.36 27.33
CA LEU A 248 9.41 -19.54 26.91
C LEU A 248 10.89 -19.22 26.66
N ASN A 249 11.29 -17.95 26.78
CA ASN A 249 12.68 -17.48 26.68
C ASN A 249 13.15 -16.97 28.03
#